data_AF-A0A528U2S6-F1
#
_entry.id   AF-A0A528U2S6-F1
#
_cell.length_a   1.000
_cell.length_b   1.000
_cell.length_c   1.000
_cell.angle_alpha   90.00
_cell.angle_beta   90.00
_cell.angle_gamma   90.00
#
_symmetry.space_group_name_H-M   'P 1'
#
loop_
_entity.id
_entity.type
_entity.pdbx_description
1 polymer ?
#
loop_
_entity_poly.entity_id
_entity_poly.type
_entity_poly.pdbx_seq_one_letter_code
_entity_poly.pdbx_strand_id
1 'polypeptide(L)'
;EKLREEVPAGVMELFAIPGLRPDKILKLHQALGVKSLAELEAAAKADRIRPIKGLGASLQTKILQNLAIARGGETQLHLHKAAALLEHAVISVKQEHPEFSRVEIAGDFRRGC
;
A
#
# COMPACT_ATOMS: atom_id res chain seq x y z
N GLU A 1 -30.44 -10.25 -3.91
CA GLU A 1 -29.22 -10.54 -3.14
C GLU A 1 -28.45 -11.71 -3.79
N LYS A 2 -27.79 -11.49 -4.93
CA LYS A 2 -27.12 -12.57 -5.72
C LYS A 2 -25.70 -12.25 -6.21
N LEU A 3 -25.17 -11.04 -5.96
CA LEU A 3 -23.84 -10.65 -6.46
C LEU A 3 -22.69 -10.88 -5.45
N ARG A 4 -22.98 -11.38 -4.24
CA ARG A 4 -21.96 -11.65 -3.23
C ARG A 4 -21.35 -13.06 -3.32
N GLU A 5 -21.96 -13.97 -4.07
CA GLU A 5 -21.53 -15.37 -4.16
C GLU A 5 -20.46 -15.64 -5.22
N GLU A 6 -20.29 -14.74 -6.21
CA GLU A 6 -19.35 -14.95 -7.32
C GLU A 6 -17.97 -14.29 -7.11
N VAL A 7 -17.76 -13.58 -6.00
CA VAL A 7 -16.46 -12.99 -5.68
C VAL A 7 -15.80 -13.86 -4.62
N PRO A 8 -14.80 -14.71 -4.97
CA PRO A 8 -14.08 -15.52 -4.00
C PRO A 8 -13.55 -14.62 -2.88
N ALA A 9 -13.60 -15.08 -1.63
CA ALA A 9 -13.17 -14.29 -0.47
C ALA A 9 -11.77 -13.67 -0.66
N GLY A 10 -10.84 -14.37 -1.31
CA GLY A 10 -9.50 -13.84 -1.55
C GLY A 10 -9.43 -12.75 -2.62
N VAL A 11 -10.45 -12.58 -3.47
CA VAL A 11 -10.55 -11.42 -4.37
C VAL A 11 -10.90 -10.15 -3.60
N MET A 12 -11.67 -10.25 -2.52
CA MET A 12 -11.96 -9.11 -1.63
C MET A 12 -10.68 -8.58 -0.97
N GLU A 13 -9.75 -9.46 -0.61
CA GLU A 13 -8.46 -9.07 -0.04
C GLU A 13 -7.58 -8.29 -1.04
N LEU A 14 -7.71 -8.57 -2.35
CA LEU A 14 -6.99 -7.82 -3.39
C LEU A 14 -7.45 -6.36 -3.48
N PHE A 15 -8.70 -6.06 -3.12
CA PHE A 15 -9.21 -4.68 -3.05
C PHE A 15 -8.62 -3.87 -1.90
N ALA A 16 -8.09 -4.53 -0.87
CA ALA A 16 -7.44 -3.85 0.24
C ALA A 16 -6.07 -3.24 -0.16
N ILE A 17 -5.50 -3.66 -1.30
CA ILE A 17 -4.20 -3.14 -1.76
C ILE A 17 -4.39 -1.77 -2.43
N PRO A 18 -3.74 -0.70 -1.92
CA PRO A 18 -3.79 0.61 -2.54
C PRO A 18 -3.30 0.58 -4.00
N GLY A 19 -4.09 1.14 -4.92
CA GLY A 19 -3.74 1.25 -6.34
C GLY A 19 -4.18 0.08 -7.23
N LEU A 20 -4.77 -0.96 -6.66
CA LEU A 20 -5.50 -2.02 -7.38
C LEU A 20 -6.97 -1.61 -7.55
N ARG A 21 -7.32 -1.24 -8.78
CA ARG A 21 -8.69 -0.94 -9.19
C ARG A 21 -9.39 -2.20 -9.70
N PRO A 22 -10.74 -2.28 -9.67
CA PRO A 22 -11.48 -3.48 -10.09
C PRO A 22 -11.11 -3.99 -11.50
N ASP A 23 -10.82 -3.09 -12.44
CA ASP A 23 -10.39 -3.41 -13.81
C ASP A 23 -9.06 -4.16 -13.86
N LYS A 24 -8.14 -3.84 -12.95
CA LYS A 24 -6.83 -4.49 -12.84
C LYS A 24 -6.93 -5.84 -12.14
N ILE A 25 -7.76 -5.91 -11.10
CA ILE A 25 -8.04 -7.17 -10.38
C ILE A 25 -8.66 -8.19 -11.33
N LEU A 26 -9.63 -7.77 -12.14
CA LEU A 26 -10.26 -8.65 -13.14
C LEU A 26 -9.23 -9.16 -14.16
N LYS A 27 -8.34 -8.29 -14.65
CA LYS A 27 -7.26 -8.69 -15.56
C LYS A 27 -6.28 -9.66 -14.93
N LEU A 28 -5.91 -9.44 -13.67
CA LEU A 28 -5.04 -10.37 -12.92
C LEU A 28 -5.71 -11.73 -12.74
N HIS A 29 -7.01 -11.74 -12.41
CA HIS A 29 -7.78 -12.96 -12.27
C HIS A 29 -7.93 -13.69 -13.61
N GLN A 30 -8.20 -12.98 -14.71
CA GLN A 30 -8.35 -13.60 -16.03
C GLN A 30 -7.02 -14.09 -16.64
N ALA A 31 -5.94 -13.33 -16.47
CA ALA A 31 -4.66 -13.65 -17.10
C ALA A 31 -3.82 -14.65 -16.29
N LEU A 32 -3.90 -14.59 -14.95
CA LEU A 32 -3.04 -15.37 -14.05
C LEU A 32 -3.82 -16.27 -13.10
N GLY A 33 -5.15 -16.16 -13.04
CA GLY A 33 -5.97 -16.97 -12.14
C GLY A 33 -5.80 -16.61 -10.67
N VAL A 34 -5.26 -15.44 -10.34
CA VAL A 34 -4.93 -15.03 -8.97
C VAL A 34 -6.21 -14.82 -8.16
N LYS A 35 -6.36 -15.59 -7.08
CA LYS A 35 -7.53 -15.55 -6.18
C LYS A 35 -7.18 -15.16 -4.74
N SER A 36 -5.91 -15.00 -4.41
CA SER A 36 -5.44 -14.69 -3.05
C SER A 36 -4.25 -13.73 -3.05
N LEU A 37 -3.98 -13.08 -1.91
CA LEU A 37 -2.79 -12.23 -1.71
C LEU A 37 -1.48 -13.01 -1.89
N ALA A 38 -1.45 -14.27 -1.47
CA ALA A 38 -0.27 -15.14 -1.60
C ALA A 38 0.05 -15.44 -3.08
N GLU A 39 -0.98 -15.77 -3.87
CA GLU A 39 -0.84 -15.98 -5.31
C GLU A 39 -0.43 -14.69 -6.05
N LEU A 40 -0.98 -13.55 -5.63
CA LEU A 40 -0.59 -12.25 -6.19
C LEU A 40 0.89 -11.98 -5.98
N GLU A 41 1.41 -12.25 -4.78
CA GLU A 41 2.82 -12.09 -4.47
C GLU A 41 3.69 -13.04 -5.27
N ALA A 42 3.32 -14.32 -5.38
CA ALA A 42 4.06 -15.30 -6.16
C ALA A 42 4.13 -14.87 -7.64
N ALA A 43 3.01 -14.39 -8.19
CA ALA A 43 2.95 -13.87 -9.55
C ALA A 43 3.79 -12.59 -9.73
N ALA A 44 3.79 -11.70 -8.72
CA ALA A 44 4.59 -10.48 -8.72
C ALA A 44 6.09 -10.76 -8.56
N LYS A 45 6.49 -11.78 -7.80
CA LYS A 45 7.89 -12.21 -7.65
C LYS A 45 8.41 -12.93 -8.89
N ALA A 46 7.54 -13.70 -9.57
CA ALA A 46 7.87 -14.42 -10.79
C ALA A 46 7.81 -13.54 -12.06
N ASP A 47 7.69 -12.22 -11.93
CA ASP A 47 7.60 -11.27 -13.04
C ASP A 47 6.47 -11.54 -14.05
N ARG A 48 5.42 -12.26 -13.63
CA ARG A 48 4.30 -12.64 -14.49
C ARG A 48 3.28 -11.52 -14.70
N ILE A 49 3.37 -10.44 -13.90
CA ILE A 49 2.49 -9.27 -14.00
C ILE A 49 2.98 -8.29 -15.10
N ARG A 50 4.29 -8.04 -15.17
CA ARG A 50 4.96 -7.21 -16.18
C ARG A 50 4.54 -7.42 -17.65
N PRO A 51 4.40 -8.66 -18.16
CA PRO A 51 4.05 -8.90 -19.56
C PRO A 51 2.57 -8.65 -19.89
N ILE A 52 1.70 -8.42 -18.90
CA ILE A 52 0.26 -8.25 -19.13
C ILE A 52 -0.03 -6.82 -19.61
N LYS A 53 -0.65 -6.71 -20.79
CA LYS A 53 -1.01 -5.43 -21.40
C LYS A 53 -1.92 -4.60 -20.46
N GLY A 54 -1.40 -3.46 -20.00
CA GLY A 54 -2.08 -2.55 -19.07
C GLY A 54 -1.72 -2.73 -17.58
N LEU A 55 -0.91 -3.74 -17.24
CA LEU A 55 -0.30 -3.92 -15.92
C LEU A 55 1.22 -3.74 -16.06
N GLY A 56 1.65 -2.48 -16.18
CA GLY A 56 3.07 -2.17 -16.38
C GLY A 56 3.95 -2.48 -15.15
N ALA A 57 5.28 -2.42 -15.34
CA ALA A 57 6.26 -2.68 -14.29
C ALA A 57 6.06 -1.81 -13.04
N SER A 58 5.63 -0.55 -13.21
CA SER A 58 5.32 0.36 -12.10
C SER A 58 4.23 -0.18 -11.16
N LEU A 59 3.22 -0.87 -11.72
CA LEU A 59 2.15 -1.45 -10.92
C LEU A 59 2.66 -2.65 -10.12
N GLN A 60 3.47 -3.51 -10.73
CA GLN A 60 4.04 -4.66 -10.05
C GLN A 60 4.92 -4.23 -8.87
N THR A 61 5.76 -3.20 -9.03
CA THR A 61 6.55 -2.65 -7.94
C THR A 61 5.67 -2.13 -6.81
N LYS A 62 4.60 -1.40 -7.13
CA LYS A 62 3.64 -0.91 -6.13
C LYS A 62 2.94 -2.06 -5.40
N ILE A 63 2.55 -3.11 -6.11
CA ILE A 63 1.94 -4.30 -5.51
C ILE A 63 2.90 -4.97 -4.52
N LEU A 64 4.17 -5.17 -4.91
CA LEU A 64 5.18 -5.74 -4.03
C LEU A 64 5.46 -4.87 -2.80
N GLN A 65 5.53 -3.54 -2.97
CA GLN A 65 5.68 -2.60 -1.86
C GLN A 65 4.48 -2.66 -0.90
N ASN A 66 3.26 -2.61 -1.42
CA ASN A 66 2.06 -2.65 -0.59
C ASN A 66 1.85 -4.01 0.09
N LEU A 67 2.23 -5.12 -0.55
CA LEU A 67 2.24 -6.43 0.08
C LEU A 67 3.27 -6.52 1.20
N ALA A 68 4.46 -5.91 1.02
CA ALA A 68 5.46 -5.82 2.07
C ALA A 68 4.97 -4.98 3.25
N ILE A 69 4.23 -3.89 3.00
CA ILE A 69 3.59 -3.08 4.05
C ILE A 69 2.50 -3.88 4.77
N ALA A 70 1.63 -4.56 4.02
CA ALA A 70 0.53 -5.35 4.57
C ALA A 70 1.01 -6.56 5.40
N ARG A 71 2.08 -7.24 4.97
CA ARG A 71 2.70 -8.34 5.74
C ARG A 71 3.61 -7.85 6.86
N GLY A 72 4.25 -6.72 6.65
CA GLY A 72 5.25 -6.19 7.56
C GLY A 72 4.65 -5.90 8.92
N GLY A 73 3.41 -5.43 9.01
CA GLY A 73 2.85 -4.97 10.29
C GLY A 73 3.67 -3.85 10.96
N GLU A 74 4.81 -3.47 10.39
CA GLU A 74 5.66 -2.36 10.78
C GLU A 74 5.01 -1.07 10.25
N THR A 75 3.88 -0.72 10.87
CA THR A 75 3.45 0.67 11.03
C THR A 75 4.44 1.46 11.90
N GLN A 76 5.49 0.80 12.40
CA GLN A 76 6.49 1.35 13.30
C GLN A 76 7.81 1.58 12.56
N LEU A 77 8.30 2.81 12.69
CA LEU A 77 9.64 3.19 12.24
C LEU A 77 10.52 3.32 13.48
N HIS A 78 11.81 3.00 13.35
CA HIS A 78 12.75 3.36 14.41
C HIS A 78 12.68 4.87 14.69
N LEU A 79 12.68 5.24 15.97
CA LEU A 79 12.58 6.63 16.42
C LEU A 79 13.53 7.58 15.68
N HIS A 80 14.78 7.17 15.42
CA HIS A 80 15.73 8.01 14.67
C HIS A 80 15.30 8.28 13.21
N LYS A 81 14.69 7.29 12.53
CA LYS A 81 14.16 7.48 11.16
C LYS A 81 12.88 8.32 11.18
N ALA A 82 12.01 8.08 12.17
CA ALA A 82 10.80 8.86 12.36
C ALA A 82 11.14 10.35 12.63
N ALA A 83 12.16 10.61 13.46
CA ALA A 83 12.60 11.97 13.80
C ALA A 83 12.95 12.79 12.56
N ALA A 84 13.79 12.24 11.69
CA ALA A 84 14.21 12.92 10.46
C ALA A 84 13.01 13.25 9.54
N LEU A 85 12.04 12.35 9.41
CA LEU A 85 10.84 12.58 8.61
C LEU A 85 9.90 13.63 9.23
N LEU A 86 9.76 13.58 10.56
CA LEU A 86 8.87 14.46 11.30
C LEU A 86 9.41 15.89 11.41
N GLU A 87 10.74 16.07 11.53
CA GLU A 87 11.39 17.37 11.46
C GLU A 87 11.06 18.08 10.15
N HIS A 88 11.20 17.36 9.02
CA HIS A 88 10.84 17.90 7.71
C HIS A 88 9.36 18.27 7.64
N ALA A 89 8.46 17.42 8.14
CA ALA A 89 7.03 17.69 8.15
C ALA A 89 6.68 18.95 8.96
N VAL A 90 7.29 19.15 10.13
CA VAL A 90 7.07 20.36 10.94
C VAL A 90 7.51 21.62 10.21
N ILE A 91 8.65 21.58 9.51
CA ILE A 91 9.14 22.72 8.72
C ILE A 91 8.16 23.03 7.58
N SER A 92 7.73 22.02 6.83
CA SER A 92 6.77 22.21 5.72
C SER A 92 5.45 22.82 6.19
N VAL A 93 4.88 22.33 7.30
CA VAL A 93 3.62 22.86 7.84
C VAL A 93 3.77 24.32 8.28
N LYS A 94 4.90 24.68 8.92
CA LYS A 94 5.14 26.09 9.31
C LYS A 94 5.33 27.02 8.11
N GLN A 95 5.89 26.51 7.02
CA GLN A 95 6.06 27.29 5.78
C GLN A 95 4.73 27.50 5.05
N GLU A 96 3.89 26.46 5.01
CA GLU A 96 2.60 26.50 4.32
C GLU A 96 1.54 27.26 5.13
N HIS A 97 1.63 27.22 6.46
CA HIS A 97 0.70 27.85 7.40
C HIS A 97 1.42 28.76 8.40
N PRO A 98 1.86 29.96 7.98
CA PRO A 98 2.52 30.92 8.87
C PRO A 98 1.61 31.47 9.98
N GLU A 99 0.29 31.29 9.88
CA GLU A 99 -0.69 31.65 10.92
C GLU A 99 -0.58 30.78 12.19
N PHE A 100 0.07 29.61 12.10
CA PHE A 100 0.22 28.72 13.24
C PHE A 100 1.35 29.19 14.16
N SER A 101 0.99 29.65 15.36
CA SER A 101 1.93 30.09 16.39
C SER A 101 2.80 28.95 16.95
N ARG A 102 2.30 27.71 16.92
CA ARG A 102 3.01 26.53 17.42
C ARG A 102 2.62 25.27 16.66
N VAL A 103 3.61 24.50 16.25
CA VAL A 103 3.46 23.20 15.59
C VAL A 103 4.34 22.20 16.34
N GLU A 104 3.74 21.11 16.82
CA GLU A 104 4.43 20.05 17.57
C GLU A 104 4.05 18.67 17.08
N ILE A 105 4.99 17.74 17.23
CA ILE A 105 4.78 16.33 16.93
C ILE A 105 4.04 15.67 18.09
N ALA A 106 2.92 15.02 17.80
CA ALA A 106 2.13 14.25 18.76
C ALA A 106 2.21 12.74 18.47
N GLY A 107 1.41 11.94 19.19
CA GLY A 107 1.31 10.50 18.95
C GLY A 107 2.48 9.70 19.51
N ASP A 108 2.77 8.57 18.88
CA ASP A 108 3.70 7.53 19.36
C ASP A 108 5.12 8.07 19.52
N PHE A 109 5.54 8.92 18.58
CA PHE A 109 6.84 9.60 18.62
C PHE A 109 7.03 10.43 19.89
N ARG A 110 6.00 11.18 20.33
CA ARG A 110 6.07 11.97 21.58
C ARG A 110 6.13 11.07 22.82
N ARG A 111 5.59 9.85 22.73
CA ARG A 111 5.57 8.87 23.82
C ARG A 111 6.82 7.98 23.85
N GLY A 112 7.71 8.10 22.86
CA GLY A 112 8.90 7.26 22.73
C GLY A 112 8.58 5.79 22.45
N CYS A 113 7.43 5.52 21.83
CA CYS A 113 7.00 4.18 21.44
C CYS A 113 7.62 3.76 20.10
#